data_AF-A0A9Q9EIZ7-F1
#
_entry.id   AF-A0A9Q9EIZ7-F1
#
_cell.length_a   1.000
_cell.length_b   1.000
_cell.length_c   1.000
_cell.angle_alpha   90.00
_cell.angle_beta   90.00
_cell.angle_gamma   90.00
#
_symmetry.space_group_name_H-M   'P 1'
#
loop_
_entity.id
_entity.type
_entity.pdbx_description
1 polymer ?
#
loop_
_entity_poly.entity_id
_entity_poly.type
_entity_poly.pdbx_seq_one_letter_code
_entity_poly.pdbx_strand_id
1 'polypeptide(L)'
;MQYNDFLDTDVPYDEIPEEYLAKPASTANIDPGRQLQQTIDGAFRKAAGPANTDEYAERAMDTSKSTQKAVKELAEDFEALRSCYQKLPAAVRASEHNHVASFRNAQGNVNSLLARMADVEKLLGNSKYKEAYNRSCTVCDGLDSVGQQIAQLRKVVDSLEGSY
;
A
#
# COMPACT_ATOMS: atom_id res chain seq x y z
N MET A 1 41.35 14.29 43.57
CA MET A 1 42.39 13.49 42.90
C MET A 1 41.69 12.46 42.03
N GLN A 2 42.29 12.15 40.88
CA GLN A 2 41.72 11.33 39.80
C GLN A 2 41.73 9.84 40.18
N TYR A 3 40.95 9.05 39.46
CA TYR A 3 40.83 7.57 39.56
C TYR A 3 42.15 6.77 39.44
N ASN A 4 43.29 7.44 39.30
CA ASN A 4 44.55 6.87 38.83
C ASN A 4 45.59 6.59 39.93
N ASP A 5 45.32 6.88 41.20
CA ASP A 5 46.28 6.59 42.29
C ASP A 5 46.12 5.19 42.93
N PHE A 6 45.19 4.35 42.45
CA PHE A 6 44.88 3.05 43.06
C PHE A 6 45.28 1.81 42.23
N LEU A 7 46.09 1.96 41.18
CA LEU A 7 46.46 0.85 40.28
C LEU A 7 47.83 0.19 40.56
N ASP A 8 48.57 0.54 41.62
CA ASP A 8 49.99 0.11 41.79
C ASP A 8 50.37 -0.41 43.20
N THR A 9 49.39 -0.93 43.99
CA THR A 9 49.65 -1.43 45.36
C THR A 9 48.78 -2.62 45.79
N ASP A 10 49.42 -3.62 46.42
CA ASP A 10 48.83 -4.81 47.06
C ASP A 10 48.14 -4.50 48.40
N VAL A 11 46.83 -4.31 48.40
CA VAL A 11 46.01 -4.41 49.63
C VAL A 11 44.96 -5.52 49.42
N PRO A 12 44.93 -6.56 50.28
CA PRO A 12 43.94 -7.62 50.18
C PRO A 12 42.52 -7.09 50.42
N TYR A 13 41.56 -7.73 49.75
CA TYR A 13 40.16 -7.33 49.62
C TYR A 13 39.37 -7.13 50.94
N ASP A 14 39.92 -7.57 52.07
CA ASP A 14 39.23 -7.61 53.37
C ASP A 14 39.26 -6.28 54.15
N GLU A 15 39.97 -5.26 53.66
CA GLU A 15 40.12 -3.96 54.34
C GLU A 15 39.40 -2.79 53.64
N ILE A 16 38.61 -3.06 52.60
CA ILE A 16 37.84 -2.03 51.90
C ILE A 16 36.57 -1.68 52.71
N PRO A 17 36.38 -0.42 53.16
CA PRO A 17 35.14 -0.02 53.83
C PRO A 17 33.92 -0.28 52.93
N GLU A 18 32.82 -0.79 53.48
CA GLU A 18 31.60 -1.17 52.73
C GLU A 18 30.99 -0.03 51.87
N GLU A 19 31.36 1.22 52.14
CA GLU A 19 31.00 2.40 51.36
C GLU A 19 31.69 2.49 49.99
N TYR A 20 32.78 1.74 49.77
CA TYR A 20 33.51 1.67 48.49
C TYR A 20 33.36 0.34 47.76
N LEU A 21 32.71 -0.67 48.36
CA LEU A 21 32.31 -1.87 47.65
C LEU A 21 31.13 -1.54 46.73
N ALA A 22 31.30 -1.76 45.43
CA ALA A 22 30.22 -1.61 44.47
C ALA A 22 29.07 -2.55 44.86
N LYS A 23 27.98 -1.98 45.39
CA LYS A 23 26.74 -2.73 45.63
C LYS A 23 26.28 -3.33 44.30
N PRO A 24 26.11 -4.65 44.18
CA PRO A 24 25.43 -5.21 43.02
C PRO A 24 24.03 -4.59 42.99
N ALA A 25 23.73 -3.88 41.90
CA ALA A 25 22.41 -3.36 41.66
C ALA A 25 21.42 -4.53 41.80
N SER A 26 20.49 -4.40 42.75
CA SER A 26 19.45 -5.38 43.00
C SER A 26 18.61 -5.54 41.74
N THR A 27 18.93 -6.54 40.93
CA THR A 27 18.07 -7.04 39.87
C THR A 27 16.95 -7.82 40.55
N ALA A 28 15.90 -7.11 40.94
CA ALA A 28 14.63 -7.74 41.27
C ALA A 28 14.26 -8.66 40.10
N ASN A 29 14.02 -9.94 40.39
CA ASN A 29 13.66 -11.00 39.43
C ASN A 29 12.63 -10.51 38.39
N ILE A 30 13.11 -10.14 37.21
CA ILE A 30 12.26 -9.99 36.03
C ILE A 30 12.41 -11.28 35.26
N ASP A 31 11.39 -12.14 35.35
CA ASP A 31 11.28 -13.35 34.56
C ASP A 31 11.41 -13.00 33.06
N PRO A 32 12.46 -13.47 32.37
CA PRO A 32 12.70 -13.15 30.96
C PRO A 32 11.52 -13.54 30.06
N GLY A 33 10.80 -14.62 30.42
CA GLY A 33 9.60 -15.07 29.73
C GLY A 33 8.45 -14.06 29.88
N ARG A 34 8.31 -13.44 31.05
CA ARG A 34 7.28 -12.43 31.32
C ARG A 34 7.58 -11.09 30.64
N GLN A 35 8.86 -10.74 30.50
CA GLN A 35 9.31 -9.55 29.77
C GLN A 35 9.12 -9.71 28.25
N LEU A 36 9.42 -10.89 27.71
CA LEU A 36 9.10 -11.25 26.32
C LEU A 36 7.60 -11.26 26.07
N GLN A 37 6.81 -11.86 26.97
CA GLN A 37 5.34 -11.88 26.86
C GLN A 37 4.76 -10.45 26.89
N GLN A 38 5.22 -9.57 27.77
CA GLN A 38 4.78 -8.17 27.83
C GLN A 38 5.19 -7.36 26.59
N THR A 39 6.37 -7.66 26.01
CA THR A 39 6.84 -7.02 24.78
C THR A 39 6.04 -7.49 23.57
N ILE A 40 5.73 -8.78 23.51
CA ILE A 40 4.89 -9.40 22.47
C ILE A 40 3.45 -8.90 22.60
N ASP A 41 2.87 -8.89 23.81
CA ASP A 41 1.53 -8.36 24.07
C ASP A 41 1.44 -6.85 23.82
N GLY A 42 2.51 -6.10 24.11
CA GLY A 42 2.64 -4.67 23.79
C GLY A 42 2.76 -4.41 22.28
N ALA A 43 3.45 -5.29 21.55
CA ALA A 43 3.52 -5.27 20.10
C ALA A 43 2.18 -5.64 19.45
N PHE A 44 1.46 -6.63 19.99
CA PHE A 44 0.11 -6.99 19.55
C PHE A 44 -0.92 -5.91 19.88
N ARG A 45 -0.85 -5.25 21.04
CA ARG A 45 -1.70 -4.07 21.34
C ARG A 45 -1.37 -2.86 20.48
N LYS A 46 -0.11 -2.68 20.06
CA LYS A 46 0.25 -1.69 19.02
C LYS A 46 -0.22 -2.11 17.62
N ALA A 47 -0.26 -3.41 17.34
CA ALA A 47 -0.72 -3.96 16.06
C ALA A 47 -2.26 -4.02 15.91
N ALA A 48 -3.00 -4.11 17.02
CA ALA A 48 -4.48 -4.13 17.06
C ALA A 48 -5.06 -2.93 17.83
N GLY A 49 -4.34 -1.81 17.87
CA GLY A 49 -4.74 -0.61 18.61
C GLY A 49 -5.75 0.26 17.83
N PRO A 50 -6.85 0.72 18.45
CA PRO A 50 -7.90 1.49 17.78
C PRO A 50 -7.42 2.83 17.18
N ALA A 51 -6.27 3.33 17.61
CA ALA A 51 -5.66 4.55 17.06
C ALA A 51 -5.10 4.38 15.64
N ASN A 52 -4.80 3.15 15.19
CA ASN A 52 -4.43 2.89 13.80
C ASN A 52 -5.64 2.44 12.98
N THR A 53 -6.60 1.71 13.57
CA THR A 53 -7.74 1.23 12.78
C THR A 53 -8.64 2.35 12.27
N ASP A 54 -8.84 3.42 13.04
CA ASP A 54 -9.78 4.48 12.64
C ASP A 54 -9.19 5.38 11.54
N GLU A 55 -7.94 5.82 11.67
CA GLU A 55 -7.25 6.60 10.64
C GLU A 55 -7.01 5.80 9.35
N TYR A 56 -6.64 4.51 9.46
CA TYR A 56 -6.53 3.65 8.28
C TYR A 56 -7.91 3.28 7.71
N ALA A 57 -8.96 3.19 8.51
CA ALA A 57 -10.32 2.93 8.02
C ALA A 57 -10.84 4.12 7.23
N GLU A 58 -10.74 5.33 7.76
CA GLU A 58 -11.15 6.57 7.08
C GLU A 58 -10.36 6.74 5.78
N ARG A 59 -9.02 6.67 5.83
CA ARG A 59 -8.18 6.75 4.64
C ARG A 59 -8.44 5.65 3.63
N ALA A 60 -8.65 4.41 4.08
CA ALA A 60 -8.96 3.30 3.19
C ALA A 60 -10.31 3.54 2.50
N MET A 61 -11.33 3.99 3.23
CA MET A 61 -12.63 4.27 2.65
C MET A 61 -12.56 5.41 1.63
N ASP A 62 -11.92 6.53 1.98
CA ASP A 62 -11.80 7.69 1.09
C ASP A 62 -10.99 7.37 -0.16
N THR A 63 -9.82 6.75 0.02
CA THR A 63 -8.96 6.37 -1.11
C THR A 63 -9.70 5.37 -2.00
N SER A 64 -10.27 4.31 -1.43
CA SER A 64 -10.96 3.28 -2.22
C SER A 64 -12.18 3.85 -2.95
N LYS A 65 -12.94 4.76 -2.34
CA LYS A 65 -14.09 5.40 -3.00
C LYS A 65 -13.65 6.29 -4.15
N SER A 66 -12.58 7.07 -3.97
CA SER A 66 -11.98 7.88 -5.04
C SER A 66 -11.47 7.01 -6.19
N THR A 67 -10.70 5.96 -5.87
CA THR A 67 -10.18 5.01 -6.86
C THR A 67 -11.31 4.28 -7.60
N GLN A 68 -12.35 3.84 -6.88
CA GLN A 68 -13.51 3.15 -7.47
C GLN A 68 -14.23 4.06 -8.47
N LYS A 69 -14.44 5.34 -8.10
CA LYS A 69 -15.05 6.33 -8.99
C LYS A 69 -14.19 6.50 -10.26
N ALA A 70 -12.88 6.69 -10.12
CA ALA A 70 -11.98 6.85 -11.25
C ALA A 70 -11.94 5.61 -12.17
N VAL A 71 -11.95 4.39 -11.60
CA VAL A 71 -12.01 3.14 -12.40
C VAL A 71 -13.34 3.03 -13.16
N LYS A 72 -14.47 3.45 -12.57
CA LYS A 72 -15.77 3.46 -13.24
C LYS A 72 -15.82 4.48 -14.38
N GLU A 73 -15.40 5.72 -14.12
CA GLU A 73 -15.32 6.77 -15.14
C GLU A 73 -14.42 6.32 -16.30
N LEU A 74 -13.27 5.70 -16.02
CA LEU A 74 -12.38 5.18 -17.05
C LEU A 74 -13.02 4.05 -17.88
N ALA A 75 -13.79 3.18 -17.24
CA ALA A 75 -14.50 2.10 -17.92
C ALA A 75 -15.63 2.65 -18.82
N GLU A 76 -16.36 3.65 -18.35
CA GLU A 76 -17.39 4.35 -19.13
C GLU A 76 -16.78 5.08 -20.33
N ASP A 77 -15.67 5.78 -20.13
CA ASP A 77 -14.92 6.45 -21.20
C ASP A 77 -14.42 5.47 -22.26
N PHE A 78 -13.93 4.30 -21.83
CA PHE A 78 -13.50 3.25 -22.73
C PHE A 78 -14.67 2.68 -23.56
N GLU A 79 -15.82 2.41 -22.94
CA GLU A 79 -17.00 1.90 -23.65
C GLU A 79 -17.58 2.94 -24.61
N ALA A 80 -17.60 4.22 -24.23
CA ALA A 80 -17.98 5.32 -25.13
C ALA A 80 -17.06 5.38 -26.35
N LEU A 81 -15.74 5.32 -26.12
CA LEU A 81 -14.74 5.32 -27.20
C LEU A 81 -14.89 4.10 -28.12
N ARG A 82 -15.10 2.92 -27.54
CA ARG A 82 -15.37 1.68 -28.29
C ARG A 82 -16.63 1.82 -29.15
N SER A 83 -17.69 2.42 -28.62
CA SER A 83 -18.93 2.67 -29.35
C SER A 83 -18.69 3.59 -30.56
N CYS A 84 -17.93 4.67 -30.40
CA CYS A 84 -17.54 5.54 -31.51
C CYS A 84 -16.76 4.76 -32.58
N TYR A 85 -15.74 4.01 -32.17
CA TYR A 85 -14.99 3.16 -33.10
C TYR A 85 -15.89 2.15 -33.83
N GLN A 86 -16.91 1.59 -33.17
CA GLN A 86 -17.84 0.65 -33.79
C GLN A 86 -18.82 1.29 -34.78
N LYS A 87 -19.09 2.59 -34.67
CA LYS A 87 -19.94 3.35 -35.60
C LYS A 87 -19.20 3.76 -36.87
N LEU A 88 -17.86 3.77 -36.85
CA LEU A 88 -17.06 4.07 -38.03
C LEU A 88 -17.33 3.08 -39.19
N PRO A 89 -17.23 3.54 -40.46
CA PRO A 89 -17.40 2.68 -41.62
C PRO A 89 -16.48 1.46 -41.58
N ALA A 90 -16.99 0.30 -42.02
CA ALA A 90 -16.24 -0.95 -42.01
C ALA A 90 -14.91 -0.87 -42.78
N ALA A 91 -14.85 -0.06 -43.84
CA ALA A 91 -13.64 0.14 -44.64
C ALA A 91 -12.48 0.78 -43.83
N VAL A 92 -12.74 1.82 -43.02
CA VAL A 92 -11.70 2.45 -42.17
C VAL A 92 -11.32 1.57 -40.97
N ARG A 93 -12.29 0.82 -40.42
CA ARG A 93 -12.01 -0.17 -39.36
C ARG A 93 -11.15 -1.33 -39.88
N ALA A 94 -11.23 -1.63 -41.18
CA ALA A 94 -10.51 -2.73 -41.81
C ALA A 94 -9.11 -2.34 -42.31
N SER A 95 -8.83 -1.05 -42.59
CA SER A 95 -7.51 -0.61 -43.07
C SER A 95 -6.39 -0.68 -42.04
N GLU A 96 -6.71 -0.78 -40.73
CA GLU A 96 -5.70 -0.87 -39.67
C GLU A 96 -6.03 -1.97 -38.65
N HIS A 97 -5.58 -3.19 -38.96
CA HIS A 97 -5.80 -4.39 -38.15
C HIS A 97 -5.24 -4.29 -36.72
N ASN A 98 -4.27 -3.40 -36.44
CA ASN A 98 -3.66 -3.24 -35.12
C ASN A 98 -4.55 -2.45 -34.15
N HIS A 99 -5.51 -1.66 -34.63
CA HIS A 99 -6.46 -0.95 -33.78
C HIS A 99 -7.29 -1.94 -32.94
N VAL A 100 -7.81 -3.01 -33.56
CA VAL A 100 -8.64 -4.03 -32.87
C VAL A 100 -7.88 -4.73 -31.75
N ALA A 101 -6.60 -5.04 -31.96
CA ALA A 101 -5.75 -5.63 -30.92
C ALA A 101 -5.53 -4.64 -29.77
N SER A 102 -5.34 -3.36 -30.07
CA SER A 102 -5.17 -2.30 -29.08
C SER A 102 -6.42 -2.10 -28.22
N PHE A 103 -7.61 -2.09 -28.82
CA PHE A 103 -8.89 -2.08 -28.10
C PHE A 103 -9.06 -3.31 -27.21
N ARG A 104 -8.69 -4.50 -27.70
CA ARG A 104 -8.77 -5.75 -26.89
C ARG A 104 -7.83 -5.68 -25.69
N ASN A 105 -6.61 -5.18 -25.87
CA ASN A 105 -5.65 -5.03 -24.78
C ASN A 105 -6.16 -4.03 -23.73
N ALA A 106 -6.61 -2.85 -24.17
CA ALA A 106 -7.19 -1.85 -23.27
C ALA A 106 -8.41 -2.40 -22.50
N GLN A 107 -9.30 -3.16 -23.16
CA GLN A 107 -10.41 -3.84 -22.49
C GLN A 107 -9.93 -4.80 -21.39
N GLY A 108 -8.90 -5.59 -21.67
CA GLY A 108 -8.29 -6.49 -20.68
C GLY A 108 -7.75 -5.75 -19.47
N ASN A 109 -7.11 -4.61 -19.69
CA ASN A 109 -6.54 -3.78 -18.62
C ASN A 109 -7.63 -3.10 -17.77
N VAL A 110 -8.67 -2.56 -18.39
CA VAL A 110 -9.85 -2.02 -17.69
C VAL A 110 -10.53 -3.10 -16.85
N ASN A 111 -10.75 -4.29 -17.41
CA ASN A 111 -11.32 -5.42 -16.67
C ASN A 111 -10.44 -5.84 -15.48
N SER A 112 -9.12 -5.79 -15.64
CA SER A 112 -8.17 -6.07 -14.55
C SER A 112 -8.31 -5.05 -13.42
N LEU A 113 -8.45 -3.77 -13.73
CA LEU A 113 -8.66 -2.71 -12.73
C LEU A 113 -10.00 -2.91 -11.98
N LEU A 114 -11.08 -3.22 -12.70
CA LEU A 114 -12.39 -3.54 -12.10
C LEU A 114 -12.31 -4.74 -11.16
N ALA A 115 -11.64 -5.83 -11.56
CA ALA A 115 -11.46 -7.00 -10.72
C ALA A 115 -10.64 -6.70 -9.46
N ARG A 116 -9.59 -5.89 -9.58
CA ARG A 116 -8.78 -5.43 -8.42
C ARG A 116 -9.59 -4.53 -7.48
N MET A 117 -10.49 -3.71 -8.01
CA MET A 117 -11.40 -2.91 -7.17
C MET A 117 -12.44 -3.77 -6.44
N ALA A 118 -12.95 -4.82 -7.06
CA ALA A 118 -13.83 -5.77 -6.35
C ALA A 118 -13.11 -6.46 -5.18
N ASP A 119 -11.81 -6.75 -5.33
CA ASP A 119 -10.96 -7.28 -4.25
C ASP A 119 -10.79 -6.24 -3.11
N VAL A 120 -10.57 -4.97 -3.44
CA VAL A 120 -10.55 -3.86 -2.46
C VAL A 120 -11.87 -3.79 -1.68
N GLU A 121 -13.01 -3.83 -2.36
CA GLU A 121 -14.34 -3.79 -1.71
C GLU A 121 -14.53 -4.96 -0.74
N LYS A 122 -14.07 -6.16 -1.13
CA LYS A 122 -14.09 -7.35 -0.27
C LYS A 122 -13.18 -7.18 0.96
N LEU A 123 -12.00 -6.57 0.81
CA LEU A 123 -11.10 -6.28 1.92
C LEU A 123 -11.72 -5.27 2.91
N LEU A 124 -12.39 -4.23 2.40
CA LEU A 124 -13.14 -3.28 3.21
C LEU A 124 -14.28 -3.94 3.98
N GLY A 125 -15.06 -4.81 3.32
CA GLY A 125 -16.15 -5.57 3.96
C GLY A 125 -15.67 -6.50 5.07
N ASN A 126 -14.44 -7.00 4.97
CA ASN A 126 -13.80 -7.84 5.99
C ASN A 126 -13.01 -7.02 7.05
N SER A 127 -13.20 -5.70 7.11
CA SER A 127 -12.50 -4.79 8.03
C SER A 127 -10.97 -4.82 7.90
N LYS A 128 -10.44 -5.23 6.75
CA LYS A 128 -9.00 -5.27 6.47
C LYS A 128 -8.50 -3.95 5.89
N TYR A 129 -8.69 -2.85 6.62
CA TYR A 129 -8.50 -1.50 6.11
C TYR A 129 -7.09 -1.20 5.59
N LYS A 130 -6.05 -1.70 6.27
CA LYS A 130 -4.66 -1.53 5.84
C LYS A 130 -4.38 -2.24 4.50
N GLU A 131 -4.88 -3.46 4.33
CA GLU A 131 -4.74 -4.21 3.07
C GLU A 131 -5.54 -3.52 1.94
N ALA A 132 -6.77 -3.10 2.24
CA ALA A 132 -7.62 -2.37 1.30
C ALA A 132 -6.95 -1.08 0.83
N TYR A 133 -6.40 -0.26 1.75
CA TYR A 133 -5.68 0.97 1.43
C TYR A 133 -4.50 0.72 0.48
N ASN A 134 -3.60 -0.19 0.84
CA ASN A 134 -2.45 -0.52 0.01
C ASN A 134 -2.87 -1.02 -1.39
N ARG A 135 -3.95 -1.81 -1.44
CA ARG A 135 -4.48 -2.33 -2.70
C ARG A 135 -5.10 -1.22 -3.55
N SER A 136 -5.82 -0.28 -2.96
CA SER A 136 -6.36 0.90 -3.64
C SER A 136 -5.26 1.80 -4.21
N CYS A 137 -4.17 2.04 -3.47
CA CYS A 137 -3.02 2.77 -4.00
C CYS A 137 -2.41 2.06 -5.23
N THR A 138 -2.28 0.73 -5.18
CA THR A 138 -1.78 -0.05 -6.32
C THR A 138 -2.71 0.04 -7.53
N VAL A 139 -4.03 0.14 -7.31
CA VAL A 139 -4.99 0.36 -8.40
C VAL A 139 -4.89 1.77 -8.96
N CYS A 140 -4.68 2.78 -8.09
CA CYS A 140 -4.37 4.15 -8.53
C CYS A 140 -3.15 4.21 -9.44
N ASP A 141 -2.05 3.54 -9.09
CA ASP A 141 -0.85 3.51 -9.95
C ASP A 141 -1.15 2.87 -11.32
N GLY A 142 -2.05 1.88 -11.35
CA GLY A 142 -2.50 1.24 -12.58
C GLY A 142 -3.43 2.11 -13.44
N LEU A 143 -4.20 3.01 -12.81
CA LEU A 143 -5.15 3.88 -13.51
C LEU A 143 -4.47 4.78 -14.53
N ASP A 144 -3.34 5.40 -14.17
CA ASP A 144 -2.63 6.32 -15.05
C ASP A 144 -2.15 5.64 -16.33
N SER A 145 -1.60 4.42 -16.20
CA SER A 145 -1.14 3.65 -17.37
C SER A 145 -2.28 3.27 -18.30
N VAL A 146 -3.41 2.82 -17.75
CA VAL A 146 -4.59 2.45 -18.57
C VAL A 146 -5.26 3.69 -19.16
N GLY A 147 -5.30 4.79 -18.41
CA GLY A 147 -5.75 6.10 -18.87
C GLY A 147 -4.96 6.61 -20.07
N GLN A 148 -3.63 6.48 -20.05
CA GLN A 148 -2.79 6.84 -21.19
C GLN A 148 -3.07 5.98 -22.43
N GLN A 149 -3.29 4.66 -22.26
CA GLN A 149 -3.65 3.78 -23.37
C GLN A 149 -5.00 4.17 -23.99
N ILE A 150 -6.01 4.48 -23.16
CA ILE A 150 -7.32 4.92 -23.63
C ILE A 150 -7.22 6.29 -24.34
N ALA A 151 -6.41 7.22 -23.82
CA ALA A 151 -6.17 8.51 -24.46
C ALA A 151 -5.49 8.37 -25.83
N GLN A 152 -4.56 7.41 -25.98
CA GLN A 152 -3.94 7.09 -27.27
C GLN A 152 -4.98 6.52 -28.25
N LEU A 153 -5.81 5.58 -27.81
CA LEU A 153 -6.91 5.05 -28.62
C LEU A 153 -7.89 6.14 -29.04
N ARG A 154 -8.17 7.11 -28.16
CA ARG A 154 -9.02 8.26 -28.48
C ARG A 154 -8.46 9.08 -29.62
N LYS A 155 -7.17 9.45 -29.56
CA LYS A 155 -6.50 10.15 -30.67
C LYS A 155 -6.60 9.39 -32.00
N VAL A 156 -6.49 8.07 -31.95
CA VAL A 156 -6.65 7.22 -33.13
C VAL A 156 -8.09 7.33 -33.67
N VAL A 157 -9.10 7.14 -32.83
CA VAL A 157 -10.51 7.25 -33.25
C VAL A 157 -10.82 8.65 -33.80
N ASP A 158 -10.41 9.71 -33.11
CA ASP A 158 -10.61 11.10 -33.55
C ASP A 158 -9.96 11.35 -34.93
N SER A 159 -8.77 10.78 -35.17
CA SER A 159 -8.09 10.88 -36.47
C SER A 159 -8.83 10.15 -37.60
N LEU A 160 -9.48 9.02 -37.28
CA LEU A 160 -10.28 8.25 -38.24
C LEU A 160 -11.61 8.93 -38.55
N GLU A 161 -12.23 9.59 -37.55
CA GLU A 161 -13.44 10.40 -37.75
C GLU A 161 -13.16 11.64 -38.59
N GLY A 162 -12.02 12.32 -38.38
CA GLY A 162 -11.63 13.50 -39.15
C GLY A 162 -11.15 13.23 -40.57
N SER A 163 -10.97 11.96 -40.96
CA SER A 163 -10.46 11.56 -42.29
C SER A 163 -11.55 11.29 -43.34
N TYR A 164 -12.80 11.72 -43.12
CA TYR A 164 -13.98 11.39 -43.96
C TYR A 164 -14.71 12.59 -44.58
#